data_AF-A0A1F8HAH7-F1
#
_entry.id   AF-A0A1F8HAH7-F1
#
_cell.length_a   1.000
_cell.length_b   1.000
_cell.length_c   1.000
_cell.angle_alpha   90.00
_cell.angle_beta   90.00
_cell.angle_gamma   90.00
#
_symmetry.space_group_name_H-M   'P 1'
#
loop_
_entity.id
_entity.type
_entity.pdbx_description
1 polymer ?
#
loop_
_entity_poly.entity_id
_entity_poly.type
_entity_poly.pdbx_seq_one_letter_code
_entity_poly.pdbx_strand_id
1 'polypeptide(L)' 'MKQGLSSKRKIVRTLEAGIVLEKDIVFPARLSASFVLGGWSRIANNKKEFRELLKTGLELSPISEVLIKWKE' A
#
# COMPACT_ATOMS: atom_id res chain seq x y z
N MET A 1 -9.31 -8.31 23.98
CA MET A 1 -7.90 -8.31 23.52
C MET A 1 -7.73 -7.22 22.47
N LYS A 2 -7.30 -6.01 22.85
CA LYS A 2 -6.96 -4.95 21.88
C LYS A 2 -5.45 -5.05 21.60
N GLN A 3 -5.06 -5.70 20.51
CA GLN A 3 -3.67 -5.60 20.06
C GLN A 3 -3.42 -4.17 19.59
N GLY A 4 -2.73 -3.39 20.41
CA GLY A 4 -2.19 -2.10 20.02
C GLY A 4 -1.05 -2.31 19.03
N LEU A 5 -1.37 -2.36 17.74
CA LEU A 5 -0.37 -2.20 16.69
C LEU A 5 -0.27 -0.72 16.36
N SER A 6 0.80 -0.05 16.81
CA SER A 6 1.19 1.26 16.26
C SER A 6 1.63 1.03 14.82
N SER A 7 0.67 1.04 13.90
CA SER A 7 0.89 0.84 12.48
C SER A 7 0.16 1.94 11.73
N LYS A 8 0.91 2.70 10.93
CA LYS A 8 0.37 3.72 10.05
C LYS A 8 -0.36 3.04 8.89
N ARG A 9 -1.46 3.64 8.46
CA ARG A 9 -2.20 3.22 7.27
C ARG A 9 -2.66 4.42 6.48
N LYS A 10 -2.61 4.33 5.15
CA LYS A 10 -3.14 5.35 4.25
C LYS A 10 -3.66 4.70 2.98
N ILE A 11 -4.76 5.24 2.47
CA ILE A 11 -5.31 4.86 1.17
C ILE A 11 -4.78 5.85 0.13
N VAL A 12 -4.34 5.34 -1.01
CA VAL A 12 -3.90 6.15 -2.15
C VAL A 12 -4.68 5.77 -3.39
N ARG A 13 -4.92 6.76 -4.26
CA ARG A 13 -5.67 6.58 -5.51
C ARG A 13 -4.90 6.97 -6.77
N THR A 14 -3.68 7.47 -6.60
CA THR A 14 -2.79 7.86 -7.70
C THR A 14 -1.37 7.45 -7.37
N LEU A 15 -0.57 7.21 -8.41
CA LEU A 15 0.84 6.85 -8.25
C LEU A 15 1.62 7.99 -7.57
N GLU A 16 1.33 9.24 -7.94
CA GLU A 16 1.96 10.44 -7.38
C GLU A 16 1.72 10.55 -5.87
N ALA A 17 0.48 10.36 -5.40
CA ALA A 17 0.16 10.39 -3.98
C ALA A 17 0.90 9.31 -3.20
N GLY A 18 1.07 8.12 -3.80
CA GLY A 18 1.85 7.05 -3.19
C GLY A 18 3.37 7.29 -3.22
N ILE A 19 3.91 7.97 -4.23
CA ILE A 19 5.32 8.38 -4.26
C ILE A 19 5.60 9.44 -3.19
N VAL A 20 4.67 10.37 -2.97
CA VAL A 20 4.79 11.33 -1.86
C VAL A 20 4.77 10.59 -0.53
N LEU A 21 3.83 9.65 -0.35
CA LEU A 21 3.72 8.84 0.86
C LEU A 21 4.95 7.97 1.12
N GLU A 22 5.58 7.42 0.08
CA GLU A 22 6.77 6.56 0.17
C GLU A 22 7.94 7.22 0.91
N LYS A 23 7.99 8.55 0.95
CA LYS A 23 9.02 9.29 1.69
C LYS A 23 8.92 9.10 3.22
N ASP A 24 7.72 8.85 3.72
CA ASP A 24 7.42 8.65 5.15
C ASP A 24 7.29 7.16 5.54
N ILE A 25 7.44 6.25 4.57
CA ILE A 25 7.31 4.81 4.79
C ILE A 25 8.63 4.23 5.30
N VAL A 26 8.55 3.57 6.45
CA VAL A 26 9.58 2.63 6.92
C VAL A 26 9.20 1.24 6.44
N PHE A 27 10.05 0.63 5.63
CA PHE A 27 9.83 -0.72 5.09
C PHE A 27 10.08 -1.80 6.14
N PRO A 28 9.37 -2.94 6.08
CA PRO A 28 8.44 -3.36 5.03
C PRO A 28 7.06 -2.69 5.10
N ALA A 29 6.42 -2.52 3.94
CA ALA A 29 5.07 -1.98 3.81
C ALA A 29 4.15 -2.96 3.07
N ARG A 30 2.92 -3.14 3.56
CA ARG A 30 1.88 -3.95 2.93
C ARG A 30 1.00 -3.08 2.05
N LEU A 31 0.81 -3.48 0.81
CA LEU A 31 -0.11 -2.88 -0.15
C LEU A 31 -1.26 -3.85 -0.40
N SER A 32 -2.50 -3.35 -0.37
CA SER A 32 -3.71 -4.13 -0.66
C SER A 32 -4.63 -3.36 -1.60
N ALA A 33 -4.92 -3.92 -2.78
CA ALA A 33 -5.79 -3.27 -3.76
C ALA A 33 -7.26 -3.49 -3.39
N SER A 34 -8.07 -2.45 -3.50
CA SER A 34 -9.50 -2.49 -3.14
C SER A 34 -10.34 -3.11 -4.27
N PHE A 35 -11.40 -3.83 -3.89
CA PHE A 35 -12.40 -4.42 -4.79
C PHE A 35 -11.84 -5.40 -5.86
N VAL A 36 -10.74 -6.09 -5.55
CA VAL A 36 -10.20 -7.18 -6.40
C VAL A 36 -10.77 -8.52 -5.96
N LEU A 37 -11.43 -9.24 -6.89
CA LEU A 37 -11.91 -10.61 -6.65
C LEU A 37 -10.74 -11.56 -6.36
N GLY A 38 -10.83 -12.36 -5.30
CA GLY A 38 -9.72 -13.18 -4.81
C GLY A 38 -8.66 -12.40 -4.00
N GLY A 39 -8.80 -11.08 -3.93
CA GLY A 39 -7.92 -10.18 -3.21
C GLY A 39 -6.57 -9.99 -3.88
N TRP A 40 -5.92 -8.87 -3.56
CA TRP A 40 -4.54 -8.65 -3.92
C TRP A 40 -3.83 -7.96 -2.77
N SER A 41 -2.86 -8.66 -2.17
CA SER A 41 -2.04 -8.12 -1.09
C SER A 41 -0.59 -8.55 -1.32
N ARG A 42 0.32 -7.59 -1.27
CA ARG A 42 1.77 -7.80 -1.43
C ARG A 42 2.53 -6.97 -0.40
N ILE A 43 3.76 -7.37 -0.10
CA ILE A 43 4.64 -6.65 0.82
C ILE A 43 5.81 -6.13 -0.01
N ALA A 44 6.04 -4.83 0.07
CA ALA A 44 7.23 -4.18 -0.48
C ALA A 44 8.30 -4.10 0.60
N ASN A 45 9.54 -4.49 0.29
CA ASN A 45 10.65 -4.40 1.23
C ASN A 45 11.54 -3.18 0.99
N ASN A 46 11.36 -2.49 -0.14
CA ASN A 46 12.10 -1.30 -0.51
C ASN A 46 11.26 -0.39 -1.42
N LYS A 47 11.79 0.81 -1.69
CA LYS A 47 11.14 1.84 -2.51
C LYS A 47 10.85 1.39 -3.95
N LYS A 48 11.73 0.60 -4.57
CA LYS A 48 11.54 0.12 -5.94
C LYS A 48 10.36 -0.84 -6.00
N GLU A 49 10.36 -1.87 -5.17
CA GLU A 49 9.25 -2.82 -5.06
C GLU A 49 7.94 -2.11 -4.73
N PHE A 50 7.97 -1.12 -3.83
CA PHE A 50 6.80 -0.35 -3.47
C PHE A 50 6.15 0.34 -4.66
N ARG A 51 6.94 1.02 -5.51
CA ARG A 51 6.43 1.72 -6.69
C ARG A 51 5.85 0.75 -7.72
N GLU A 52 6.53 -0.38 -7.97
CA GLU A 52 6.05 -1.39 -8.93
C GLU A 52 4.77 -2.08 -8.45
N LEU A 53 4.71 -2.42 -7.16
CA LEU A 53 3.52 -3.00 -6.53
C LEU A 53 2.38 -2.00 -6.46
N LEU A 54 2.65 -0.73 -6.14
CA LEU A 54 1.64 0.31 -6.09
C LEU A 54 1.00 0.52 -7.46
N LYS A 55 1.82 0.63 -8.52
CA LYS A 55 1.33 0.76 -9.89
C LYS A 55 0.41 -0.41 -10.25
N THR A 56 0.91 -1.64 -10.06
CA THR A 56 0.13 -2.87 -10.28
C THR A 56 -1.18 -2.87 -9.48
N GLY A 57 -1.14 -2.49 -8.20
CA GLY A 57 -2.32 -2.46 -7.33
C GLY A 57 -3.36 -1.44 -7.75
N LEU A 58 -2.95 -0.27 -8.23
CA LEU A 58 -3.84 0.77 -8.76
C LEU A 58 -4.49 0.33 -10.09
N GLU A 59 -3.77 -0.39 -10.93
CA GLU A 59 -4.29 -0.94 -12.19
C GLU A 59 -5.28 -2.10 -11.94
N LEU A 60 -5.03 -2.92 -10.91
CA LEU A 60 -5.90 -4.04 -10.56
C LEU A 60 -7.20 -3.60 -9.87
N SER A 61 -7.17 -2.50 -9.12
CA SER A 61 -8.36 -2.02 -8.42
C SER A 61 -9.34 -1.37 -9.41
N PRO A 62 -10.62 -1.80 -9.45
CA PRO A 62 -11.64 -1.19 -10.30
C PRO A 62 -11.89 0.31 -10.02
N ILE A 63 -11.48 0.79 -8.84
CA ILE A 63 -11.63 2.18 -8.40
C ILE A 63 -10.28 2.87 -8.19
N SER A 64 -9.21 2.26 -8.73
CA SER A 64 -7.81 2.66 -8.59
C SER A 64 -7.44 3.00 -7.15
N GLU A 65 -7.72 2.11 -6.20
CA GLU A 65 -7.48 2.35 -4.78
C GLU A 65 -6.59 1.26 -4.15
N VAL A 66 -5.56 1.69 -3.41
CA VAL A 66 -4.66 0.80 -2.68
C VAL A 66 -4.53 1.26 -1.23
N LEU A 67 -4.81 0.34 -0.29
CA LEU A 67 -4.53 0.51 1.13
C LEU A 67 -3.07 0.13 1.42
N ILE A 68 -2.32 1.08 1.96
CA ILE A 68 -0.93 0.90 2.35
C ILE A 68 -0.86 0.89 3.88
N LYS A 69 -0.16 -0.10 4.44
CA LYS A 69 0.11 -0.23 5.88
C LYS A 69 1.60 -0.42 6.13
N TRP A 70 2.17 0.32 7.08
CA TRP A 70 3.56 0.19 7.50
C TRP A 70 3.68 0.41 8.99
N LYS A 71 4.81 -0.02 9.56
CA LYS A 71 5.09 0.21 10.97
C LYS A 71 5.60 1.64 11.14
N GLU A 72 5.25 2.25 12.27
CA GLU A 72 5.89 3.50 12.69
C GLU A 72 7.37 3.28 13.06
#